data_AF-A0AAD9LJA8-F1
#
_entry.id   AF-A0AAD9LJA8-F1
#
_cell.length_a   1.000
_cell.length_b   1.000
_cell.length_c   1.000
_cell.angle_alpha   90.00
_cell.angle_beta   90.00
_cell.angle_gamma   90.00
#
_symmetry.space_group_name_H-M   'P 1'
#
loop_
_entity.id
_entity.type
_entity.pdbx_description
1 polymer ?
#
loop_
_entity_poly.entity_id
_entity_poly.type
_entity_poly.pdbx_seq_one_letter_code
_entity_poly.pdbx_strand_id
1 'polypeptide(L)'
;MAPTEERESSERVRHRGLKKRRRSKEATERHRQRYLEILRRRRENEGVSSGLQDLRASSSSVSGKRTPVLCKYYYRTGSCVHGSSCDFSHDCIPLNTKELKLCRFYLQEESSCRYSAAECKYSHDPGSFLCRQNVVFGKCGKGAHCMFKHADDDAISSMDDAEKLRFCYNNKRFLIDLLASKVRATSDSIASGPLPDEILMPKLLSLEDSYVARLPWYLRVMHTLLVRDHETSDSS
;
A
#
# COMPACT_ATOMS: atom_id res chain seq x y z
N MET A 1 -27.71 -61.56 -28.99
CA MET A 1 -27.61 -60.44 -29.96
C MET A 1 -26.70 -59.40 -29.33
N ALA A 2 -25.52 -59.22 -29.91
CA ALA A 2 -24.51 -58.23 -29.52
C ALA A 2 -24.81 -56.88 -30.25
N PRO A 3 -23.93 -55.86 -30.23
CA PRO A 3 -24.16 -54.56 -29.58
C PRO A 3 -24.13 -53.37 -30.59
N THR A 4 -24.41 -52.15 -30.11
CA THR A 4 -24.05 -50.86 -30.74
C THR A 4 -23.77 -49.88 -29.58
N GLU A 5 -22.53 -49.41 -29.30
CA GLU A 5 -21.72 -48.37 -29.99
C GLU A 5 -22.55 -47.10 -30.24
N GLU A 6 -22.24 -45.86 -29.84
CA GLU A 6 -21.05 -45.11 -29.36
C GLU A 6 -21.61 -44.01 -28.40
N ARG A 7 -20.91 -43.14 -27.66
CA ARG A 7 -19.77 -42.29 -27.99
C ARG A 7 -19.35 -41.48 -26.75
N GLU A 8 -18.08 -41.15 -26.74
CA GLU A 8 -17.29 -40.38 -25.77
C GLU A 8 -17.94 -39.11 -25.19
N SER A 9 -17.63 -38.76 -23.94
CA SER A 9 -17.23 -37.39 -23.60
C SER A 9 -16.69 -37.24 -22.16
N SER A 10 -15.41 -36.89 -22.11
CA SER A 10 -14.79 -35.94 -21.19
C SER A 10 -14.76 -36.25 -19.68
N GLU A 11 -13.55 -36.63 -19.27
CA GLU A 11 -12.92 -36.34 -17.98
C GLU A 11 -13.51 -35.11 -17.25
N ARG A 12 -14.06 -35.34 -16.06
CA ARG A 12 -14.16 -34.29 -15.03
C ARG A 12 -13.18 -34.61 -13.92
N VAL A 13 -11.94 -34.18 -14.12
CA VAL A 13 -10.96 -34.00 -13.04
C VAL A 13 -11.57 -32.98 -12.05
N ARG A 14 -12.11 -33.49 -10.94
CA ARG A 14 -12.60 -32.65 -9.85
C ARG A 14 -11.38 -32.04 -9.16
N HIS A 15 -11.00 -30.82 -9.56
CA HIS A 15 -10.10 -29.97 -8.78
C HIS A 15 -10.70 -29.78 -7.38
N ARG A 16 -10.18 -30.52 -6.40
CA ARG A 16 -10.46 -30.30 -4.98
C ARG A 16 -9.94 -28.91 -4.63
N GLY A 17 -10.86 -27.95 -4.55
CA GLY A 17 -10.59 -26.65 -3.95
C GLY A 17 -10.03 -26.86 -2.55
N LEU A 18 -8.77 -26.45 -2.34
CA LEU A 18 -8.14 -26.40 -1.03
C LEU A 18 -8.96 -25.46 -0.16
N LYS A 19 -9.89 -26.03 0.63
CA LYS A 19 -10.65 -25.31 1.65
C LYS A 19 -9.61 -24.67 2.57
N LYS A 20 -9.50 -23.33 2.55
CA LYS A 20 -8.66 -22.56 3.49
C LYS A 20 -8.96 -23.09 4.89
N ARG A 21 -7.95 -23.64 5.57
CA ARG A 21 -8.08 -24.19 6.93
C ARG A 21 -8.76 -23.13 7.79
N ARG A 22 -9.99 -23.40 8.25
CA ARG A 22 -10.67 -22.54 9.21
C ARG A 22 -9.78 -22.47 10.45
N ARG A 23 -9.39 -21.26 10.85
CA ARG A 23 -8.64 -21.04 12.10
C ARG A 23 -9.41 -21.74 13.24
N SER A 24 -8.67 -22.40 14.13
CA SER A 24 -9.27 -23.02 15.33
C SER A 24 -10.13 -21.99 16.07
N LYS A 25 -11.21 -22.46 16.70
CA LYS A 25 -12.05 -21.62 17.58
C LYS A 25 -11.19 -20.92 18.63
N GLU A 26 -10.22 -21.64 19.15
CA GLU A 26 -9.25 -21.14 20.13
C GLU A 26 -8.36 -20.02 19.56
N ALA A 27 -7.86 -20.18 18.33
CA ALA A 27 -7.06 -19.14 17.68
C ALA A 27 -7.89 -17.88 17.36
N THR A 28 -9.19 -18.07 17.07
CA THR A 28 -10.14 -16.97 16.84
C THR A 28 -10.43 -16.23 18.15
N GLU A 29 -10.59 -16.96 19.25
CA GLU A 29 -10.83 -16.39 20.57
C GLU A 29 -9.60 -15.64 21.09
N ARG A 30 -8.38 -16.19 20.93
CA ARG A 30 -7.14 -15.47 21.27
C ARG A 30 -6.98 -14.16 20.49
N HIS A 31 -7.35 -14.17 19.20
CA HIS A 31 -7.35 -12.94 18.38
C HIS A 31 -8.40 -11.94 18.88
N ARG A 32 -9.61 -12.41 19.24
CA ARG A 32 -10.68 -11.57 19.80
C ARG A 32 -10.27 -10.94 21.14
N GLN A 33 -9.67 -11.71 22.04
CA GLN A 33 -9.18 -11.22 23.34
C GLN A 33 -8.10 -10.16 23.17
N ARG A 34 -7.10 -10.38 22.29
CA ARG A 34 -6.09 -9.36 21.96
C ARG A 34 -6.72 -8.08 21.40
N TYR A 35 -7.73 -8.21 20.54
CA TYR A 35 -8.44 -7.05 19.99
C TYR A 35 -9.20 -6.25 21.06
N LEU A 36 -9.89 -6.93 21.98
CA LEU A 36 -10.61 -6.28 23.09
C LEU A 36 -9.66 -5.58 24.06
N GLU A 37 -8.48 -6.16 24.33
CA GLU A 37 -7.43 -5.54 25.15
C GLU A 37 -6.91 -4.25 24.51
N ILE A 38 -6.69 -4.25 23.19
CA ILE A 38 -6.29 -3.04 22.44
C ILE A 38 -7.36 -1.95 22.55
N LEU A 39 -8.65 -2.30 22.47
CA LEU A 39 -9.75 -1.33 22.61
C LEU A 39 -9.83 -0.75 24.04
N ARG A 40 -9.57 -1.56 25.07
CA ARG A 40 -9.56 -1.10 26.47
C ARG A 40 -8.47 -0.04 26.68
N ARG A 41 -7.24 -0.33 26.25
CA ARG A 41 -6.10 0.60 26.33
C ARG A 41 -6.34 1.90 25.57
N ARG A 42 -7.07 1.84 24.45
CA ARG A 42 -7.45 3.04 23.70
C ARG A 42 -8.38 3.95 24.50
N ARG A 43 -9.40 3.38 25.16
CA ARG A 43 -10.34 4.13 26.01
C ARG A 43 -9.65 4.76 27.22
N GLU A 44 -8.72 4.05 27.83
CA GLU A 44 -7.93 4.56 28.97
C GLU A 44 -7.05 5.75 28.55
N ASN A 45 -6.47 5.72 27.34
CA ASN A 45 -5.65 6.82 26.82
C ASN A 45 -6.46 8.02 26.28
N GLU A 46 -7.69 7.81 25.82
CA GLU A 46 -8.58 8.90 25.37
C GLU A 46 -8.99 9.84 26.53
N GLY A 47 -9.02 9.34 27.78
CA GLY A 47 -9.30 10.15 28.98
C GLY A 47 -8.17 11.11 29.39
N VAL A 48 -6.95 10.94 28.87
CA VAL A 48 -5.75 11.71 29.26
C VAL A 48 -5.48 12.88 28.30
N SER A 49 -6.08 12.91 27.10
CA SER A 49 -5.78 13.90 26.06
C SER A 49 -6.49 15.26 26.19
N SER A 50 -7.44 15.43 27.11
CA SER A 50 -8.23 16.67 27.22
C SER A 50 -7.62 17.75 28.14
N GLY A 51 -6.48 17.49 28.78
CA GLY A 51 -5.99 18.30 29.90
C GLY A 51 -4.65 19.04 29.76
N LEU A 52 -3.86 18.83 28.70
CA LEU A 52 -2.57 19.53 28.53
C LEU A 52 -2.36 20.00 27.08
N GLN A 53 -2.94 21.15 26.76
CA GLN A 53 -2.37 22.08 25.79
C GLN A 53 -1.91 23.29 26.59
N ASP A 54 -0.64 23.29 26.99
CA ASP A 54 0.26 24.44 27.08
C ASP A 54 1.48 24.08 27.93
N LEU A 55 2.63 24.64 27.57
CA LEU A 55 3.98 24.45 28.14
C LEU A 55 4.84 23.35 27.49
N ARG A 56 5.32 23.66 26.28
CA ARG A 56 6.65 23.17 25.86
C ARG A 56 7.53 24.34 25.42
N ALA A 57 8.04 25.06 26.40
CA ALA A 57 9.21 25.92 26.25
C ALA A 57 10.36 25.35 27.09
N SER A 58 11.47 25.09 26.40
CA SER A 58 12.83 24.99 26.94
C SER A 58 13.19 23.82 27.85
N SER A 59 13.88 22.83 27.28
CA SER A 59 15.20 22.41 27.78
C SER A 59 15.89 21.48 26.78
N SER A 60 16.93 22.02 26.17
CA SER A 60 17.87 21.38 25.27
C SER A 60 18.98 20.68 26.03
N SER A 61 19.33 19.45 25.63
CA SER A 61 20.68 18.90 25.83
C SER A 61 21.01 17.89 24.73
N VAL A 62 21.80 18.41 23.79
CA VAL A 62 22.73 17.82 22.80
C VAL A 62 22.99 16.31 22.91
N SER A 63 22.67 15.56 21.83
CA SER A 63 23.52 14.54 21.20
C SER A 63 22.89 14.05 19.90
N GLY A 64 23.62 14.21 18.77
CA GLY A 64 23.39 13.58 17.47
C GLY A 64 21.96 13.64 16.90
N LYS A 65 21.70 14.55 15.95
CA LYS A 65 20.46 14.58 15.16
C LYS A 65 20.31 13.30 14.31
N ARG A 66 19.86 12.20 14.91
CA ARG A 66 19.09 11.20 14.18
C ARG A 66 17.69 11.78 14.11
N THR A 67 17.21 12.04 12.90
CA THR A 67 15.78 12.29 12.68
C THR A 67 15.01 11.16 13.36
N PRO A 68 14.14 11.44 14.34
CA PRO A 68 13.49 10.37 15.09
C PRO A 68 12.66 9.55 14.10
N VAL A 69 12.96 8.25 14.03
CA VAL A 69 12.34 7.35 13.06
C VAL A 69 10.83 7.36 13.30
N LEU A 70 10.06 7.62 12.24
CA LEU A 70 8.60 7.72 12.32
C LEU A 70 7.97 6.40 12.77
N CYS A 71 6.98 6.49 13.65
CA CYS A 71 6.20 5.34 14.08
C CYS A 71 5.32 4.85 12.93
N LYS A 72 5.71 3.73 12.32
CA LYS A 72 4.95 3.07 11.23
C LYS A 72 3.50 2.79 11.59
N TYR A 73 3.20 2.53 12.87
CA TYR A 73 1.83 2.27 13.33
C TYR A 73 1.02 3.56 13.40
N TYR A 74 1.50 4.57 14.15
CA TYR A 74 0.84 5.88 14.23
C TYR A 74 0.64 6.48 12.85
N TYR A 75 1.69 6.47 12.01
CA TYR A 75 1.64 6.98 10.63
C TYR A 75 0.60 6.27 9.75
N ARG A 76 0.29 4.98 9.95
CA ARG A 76 -0.64 4.22 9.10
C ARG A 76 -2.07 4.15 9.63
N THR A 77 -2.27 4.34 10.93
CA THR A 77 -3.56 4.09 11.58
C THR A 77 -4.05 5.24 12.43
N GLY A 78 -3.24 6.29 12.63
CA GLY A 78 -3.54 7.38 13.57
C GLY A 78 -3.45 6.99 15.03
N SER A 79 -3.00 5.77 15.35
CA SER A 79 -2.88 5.33 16.72
C SER A 79 -1.80 4.28 16.89
N CYS A 80 -0.89 4.51 17.85
CA CYS A 80 0.12 3.56 18.27
C CYS A 80 -0.29 2.88 19.59
N VAL A 81 -0.02 1.58 19.71
CA VAL A 81 -0.27 0.81 20.94
C VAL A 81 0.57 1.29 22.12
N HIS A 82 1.70 1.95 21.84
CA HIS A 82 2.59 2.52 22.84
C HIS A 82 2.24 3.98 23.20
N GLY A 83 1.22 4.58 22.57
CA GLY A 83 0.77 5.95 22.93
C GLY A 83 1.91 6.97 23.00
N SER A 84 1.97 7.78 24.05
CA SER A 84 3.06 8.73 24.29
C SER A 84 4.39 8.09 24.69
N SER A 85 4.39 6.81 25.09
CA SER A 85 5.60 6.06 25.45
C SER A 85 6.20 5.30 24.26
N CYS A 86 5.92 5.73 23.03
CA CYS A 86 6.48 5.10 21.84
C CYS A 86 7.90 5.61 21.60
N ASP A 87 8.84 4.69 21.41
CA ASP A 87 10.24 5.03 21.07
C ASP A 87 10.40 5.66 19.67
N PHE A 88 9.33 5.65 18.87
CA PHE A 88 9.27 6.19 17.51
C PHE A 88 8.45 7.48 17.46
N SER A 89 8.81 8.40 16.55
CA SER A 89 8.15 9.71 16.45
C SER A 89 6.69 9.59 16.01
N HIS A 90 5.80 10.30 16.71
CA HIS A 90 4.40 10.54 16.33
C HIS A 90 4.19 11.93 15.69
N ASP A 91 5.28 12.67 15.43
CA ASP A 91 5.24 13.97 14.76
C ASP A 91 5.04 13.81 13.25
N CYS A 92 3.88 13.28 12.87
CA CYS A 92 3.44 13.13 11.49
C CYS A 92 1.91 13.16 11.44
N ILE A 93 1.36 13.67 10.34
CA ILE A 93 -0.07 13.54 10.08
C ILE A 93 -0.33 12.06 9.77
N PRO A 94 -1.14 11.35 10.59
CA PRO A 94 -1.38 9.95 10.34
C PRO A 94 -2.22 9.79 9.09
N LEU A 95 -1.75 8.93 8.19
CA LEU A 95 -2.48 8.60 6.98
C LEU A 95 -3.77 7.88 7.38
N ASN A 96 -4.90 8.53 7.14
CA ASN A 96 -6.18 7.84 7.25
C ASN A 96 -6.20 6.73 6.19
N THR A 97 -6.70 5.53 6.53
CA THR A 97 -6.83 4.45 5.54
C THR A 97 -7.71 4.89 4.36
N LYS A 98 -8.61 5.86 4.56
CA LYS A 98 -9.37 6.51 3.51
C LYS A 98 -8.50 7.28 2.52
N GLU A 99 -7.49 8.01 2.97
CA GLU A 99 -6.57 8.75 2.08
C GLU A 99 -5.63 7.83 1.30
N LEU A 100 -5.43 6.61 1.81
CA LEU A 100 -4.49 5.66 1.23
C LEU A 100 -5.11 4.61 0.32
N LYS A 101 -6.39 4.31 0.49
CA LYS A 101 -7.02 3.16 -0.17
C LYS A 101 -8.47 3.43 -0.51
N LEU A 102 -8.78 3.26 -1.79
CA LEU A 102 -10.16 3.18 -2.27
C LEU A 102 -10.83 1.87 -1.85
N CYS A 103 -12.12 1.97 -1.56
CA CYS A 103 -12.96 0.83 -1.28
C CYS A 103 -13.18 0.04 -2.57
N ARG A 104 -12.66 -1.19 -2.60
CA ARG A 104 -12.79 -2.08 -3.76
C ARG A 104 -14.24 -2.39 -4.10
N PHE A 105 -15.11 -2.53 -3.10
CA PHE A 105 -16.53 -2.80 -3.32
C PHE A 105 -17.18 -1.58 -3.97
N TYR A 106 -17.08 -0.40 -3.35
CA TYR A 106 -17.62 0.83 -3.91
C TYR A 106 -17.17 1.10 -5.35
N LEU A 107 -15.89 0.86 -5.68
CA LEU A 107 -15.37 1.06 -7.03
C LEU A 107 -15.99 0.12 -8.08
N GLN A 108 -16.51 -1.03 -7.66
CA GLN A 108 -17.21 -1.96 -8.56
C GLN A 108 -18.61 -1.43 -8.87
N GLU A 109 -19.40 -1.18 -7.81
CA GLU A 109 -20.75 -0.61 -7.88
C GLU A 109 -21.01 0.20 -6.60
N GLU A 110 -21.65 1.36 -6.72
CA GLU A 110 -21.86 2.33 -5.62
C GLU A 110 -22.59 1.74 -4.41
N SER A 111 -23.51 0.80 -4.64
CA SER A 111 -24.31 0.12 -3.61
C SER A 111 -23.72 -1.21 -3.13
N SER A 112 -22.57 -1.65 -3.67
CA SER A 112 -22.01 -2.96 -3.31
C SER A 112 -21.23 -2.94 -1.98
N CYS A 113 -20.83 -1.76 -1.50
CA CYS A 113 -20.24 -1.65 -0.18
C CYS A 113 -21.33 -1.68 0.90
N ARG A 114 -21.18 -2.59 1.88
CA ARG A 114 -22.12 -2.74 3.00
C ARG A 114 -22.02 -1.64 4.06
N TYR A 115 -21.03 -0.75 3.95
CA TYR A 115 -20.78 0.33 4.89
C TYR A 115 -21.04 1.67 4.21
N SER A 116 -21.54 2.65 4.98
CA SER A 116 -21.64 4.02 4.49
C SER A 116 -20.25 4.62 4.20
N ALA A 117 -20.18 5.69 3.42
CA ALA A 117 -18.91 6.39 3.16
C ALA A 117 -18.23 6.92 4.44
N ALA A 118 -19.03 7.24 5.47
CA ALA A 118 -18.55 7.67 6.78
C ALA A 118 -17.94 6.50 7.59
N GLU A 119 -18.58 5.33 7.57
CA GLU A 119 -18.18 4.17 8.38
C GLU A 119 -17.17 3.24 7.69
N CYS A 120 -17.09 3.28 6.36
CA CYS A 120 -16.16 2.45 5.62
C CYS A 120 -14.71 2.83 5.97
N LYS A 121 -13.87 1.83 6.25
CA LYS A 121 -12.44 2.05 6.49
C LYS A 121 -11.69 2.61 5.26
N TYR A 122 -12.24 2.39 4.07
CA TYR A 122 -11.64 2.76 2.80
C TYR A 122 -12.42 3.93 2.17
N SER A 123 -11.78 4.71 1.31
CA SER A 123 -12.43 5.86 0.67
C SER A 123 -13.47 5.43 -0.36
N HIS A 124 -14.62 6.10 -0.34
CA HIS A 124 -15.68 6.02 -1.36
C HIS A 124 -15.62 7.23 -2.30
N ASP A 125 -14.49 7.93 -2.34
CA ASP A 125 -14.28 9.08 -3.23
C ASP A 125 -13.11 8.80 -4.17
N PRO A 126 -13.37 8.31 -5.41
CA PRO A 126 -12.37 8.16 -6.45
C PRO A 126 -11.72 9.48 -6.87
N GLY A 127 -12.40 10.61 -6.69
CA GLY A 127 -11.91 11.94 -7.04
C GLY A 127 -10.77 12.42 -6.13
N SER A 128 -10.62 11.83 -4.95
CA SER A 128 -9.45 12.06 -4.09
C SER A 128 -8.16 11.39 -4.61
N PHE A 129 -8.25 10.53 -5.63
CA PHE A 129 -7.13 9.72 -6.11
C PHE A 129 -6.75 10.11 -7.53
N LEU A 130 -5.44 10.26 -7.76
CA LEU A 130 -4.90 10.58 -9.08
C LEU A 130 -5.12 9.44 -10.07
N CYS A 131 -5.50 9.82 -11.28
CA CYS A 131 -5.69 8.89 -12.39
C CYS A 131 -4.34 8.34 -12.84
N ARG A 132 -4.20 7.01 -12.76
CA ARG A 132 -3.01 6.30 -13.22
C ARG A 132 -2.65 6.62 -14.67
N GLN A 133 -3.63 6.67 -15.56
CA GLN A 133 -3.35 6.88 -16.99
C GLN A 133 -2.85 8.29 -17.28
N ASN A 134 -3.48 9.31 -16.70
CA ASN A 134 -3.06 10.69 -16.87
C ASN A 134 -1.66 10.94 -16.29
N VAL A 135 -1.34 10.41 -15.11
CA VAL A 135 0.00 10.57 -14.52
C VAL A 135 1.10 9.80 -15.28
N VAL A 136 0.83 8.57 -15.73
CA VAL A 136 1.88 7.70 -16.32
C VAL A 136 2.05 7.95 -17.83
N PHE A 137 0.97 8.28 -18.54
CA PHE A 137 0.97 8.43 -19.99
C PHE A 137 0.65 9.85 -20.47
N GLY A 138 0.41 10.80 -19.57
CA GLY A 138 -0.02 12.16 -19.88
C GLY A 138 -1.48 12.28 -20.33
N LYS A 139 -2.13 11.17 -20.71
CA LYS A 139 -3.50 11.15 -21.24
C LYS A 139 -4.35 10.06 -20.62
N CYS A 140 -5.65 10.33 -20.48
CA CYS A 140 -6.63 9.33 -20.08
C CYS A 140 -7.69 9.17 -21.17
N GLY A 141 -7.93 7.93 -21.62
CA GLY A 141 -8.94 7.64 -22.64
C GLY A 141 -10.38 7.95 -22.23
N LYS A 142 -10.63 8.10 -20.92
CA LYS A 142 -11.95 8.49 -20.39
C LYS A 142 -12.20 10.00 -20.45
N GLY A 143 -11.16 10.81 -20.63
CA GLY A 143 -11.26 12.28 -20.66
C GLY A 143 -12.05 12.81 -19.45
N ALA A 144 -13.06 13.63 -19.71
CA ALA A 144 -13.95 14.22 -18.70
C ALA A 144 -14.81 13.20 -17.93
N HIS A 145 -14.98 11.98 -18.44
CA HIS A 145 -15.75 10.92 -17.78
C HIS A 145 -14.90 10.09 -16.79
N CYS A 146 -13.64 10.49 -16.56
CA CYS A 146 -12.80 9.82 -15.57
C CYS A 146 -13.23 10.22 -14.16
N MET A 147 -13.57 9.24 -13.33
CA MET A 147 -13.88 9.45 -11.91
C MET A 147 -12.65 9.75 -11.03
N PHE A 148 -11.44 9.63 -11.58
CA PHE A 148 -10.19 9.89 -10.86
C PHE A 148 -9.68 11.29 -11.19
N LYS A 149 -8.99 11.92 -10.24
CA LYS A 149 -8.40 13.25 -10.41
C LYS A 149 -7.37 13.25 -11.54
N HIS A 150 -7.54 14.14 -12.51
CA HIS A 150 -6.50 14.47 -13.48
C HIS A 150 -5.66 15.64 -12.95
N ALA A 151 -4.37 15.60 -13.23
CA ALA A 151 -3.42 16.66 -12.97
C ALA A 151 -2.62 16.93 -14.25
N ASP A 152 -2.30 18.19 -14.50
CA ASP A 152 -1.36 18.58 -15.54
C ASP A 152 0.09 18.43 -15.07
N ASP A 153 1.04 18.64 -15.97
CA ASP A 153 2.46 18.45 -15.67
C ASP A 153 2.97 19.41 -14.59
N ASP A 154 2.41 20.63 -14.53
CA ASP A 154 2.74 21.63 -13.51
C ASP A 154 2.24 21.19 -12.13
N ALA A 155 0.98 20.75 -12.03
CA ALA A 155 0.40 20.23 -10.81
C ALA A 155 1.11 18.96 -10.34
N ILE A 156 1.47 18.05 -11.26
CA ILE A 156 2.25 16.83 -10.95
C ILE A 156 3.64 17.20 -10.40
N SER A 157 4.27 18.21 -10.99
CA SER A 157 5.59 18.66 -10.57
C SER A 157 5.56 19.31 -9.18
N SER A 158 4.51 20.09 -8.89
CA SER A 158 4.32 20.76 -7.59
C SER A 158 3.82 19.85 -6.46
N MET A 159 3.44 18.60 -6.75
CA MET A 159 2.95 17.67 -5.71
C MET A 159 3.96 17.48 -4.59
N ASP A 160 3.44 17.43 -3.35
CA ASP A 160 4.25 17.11 -2.19
C ASP A 160 4.69 15.62 -2.19
N ASP A 161 5.67 15.30 -1.34
CA ASP A 161 6.17 13.93 -1.23
C ASP A 161 5.10 12.94 -0.73
N ALA A 162 4.12 13.40 0.04
CA ALA A 162 3.04 12.57 0.55
C ALA A 162 2.05 12.18 -0.57
N GLU A 163 1.70 13.09 -1.47
CA GLU A 163 0.87 12.85 -2.66
C GLU A 163 1.54 11.89 -3.63
N LYS A 164 2.82 12.13 -3.91
CA LYS A 164 3.65 11.22 -4.74
C LYS A 164 3.69 9.82 -4.13
N LEU A 165 3.91 9.74 -2.83
CA LEU A 165 3.94 8.47 -2.11
C LEU A 165 2.57 7.77 -2.09
N ARG A 166 1.47 8.52 -1.89
CA ARG A 166 0.10 8.01 -1.99
C ARG A 166 -0.18 7.42 -3.37
N PHE A 167 0.24 8.08 -4.44
CA PHE A 167 0.11 7.56 -5.80
C PHE A 167 0.87 6.24 -5.98
N CYS A 168 2.12 6.19 -5.53
CA CYS A 168 2.96 4.99 -5.60
C CYS A 168 2.37 3.82 -4.82
N TYR A 169 1.83 4.04 -3.62
CA TYR A 169 1.18 2.99 -2.83
C TYR A 169 -0.09 2.44 -3.50
N ASN A 170 -0.95 3.33 -4.02
CA ASN A 170 -2.18 2.93 -4.69
C ASN A 170 -1.93 2.13 -5.97
N ASN A 171 -0.81 2.40 -6.64
CA ASN A 171 -0.45 1.77 -7.91
C ASN A 171 0.73 0.78 -7.79
N LYS A 172 1.08 0.32 -6.56
CA LYS A 172 2.30 -0.45 -6.28
C LYS A 172 2.55 -1.60 -7.26
N ARG A 173 1.57 -2.48 -7.46
CA ARG A 173 1.71 -3.65 -8.36
C ARG A 173 2.04 -3.23 -9.80
N PHE A 174 1.24 -2.33 -10.36
CA PHE A 174 1.45 -1.82 -11.71
C PHE A 174 2.82 -1.15 -11.88
N LEU A 175 3.25 -0.37 -10.89
CA LEU A 175 4.53 0.32 -10.93
C LEU A 175 5.73 -0.62 -10.79
N ILE A 176 5.60 -1.68 -9.98
CA ILE A 176 6.60 -2.76 -9.90
C ILE A 176 6.75 -3.44 -11.27
N ASP A 177 5.64 -3.81 -11.91
CA ASP A 177 5.66 -4.45 -13.22
C ASP A 177 6.28 -3.55 -14.29
N LEU A 178 5.92 -2.25 -14.26
CA LEU A 178 6.46 -1.24 -15.17
C LEU A 178 7.97 -1.01 -14.95
N LEU A 179 8.41 -0.93 -13.69
CA LEU A 179 9.82 -0.82 -13.33
C LEU A 179 10.60 -2.05 -13.80
N ALA A 180 10.11 -3.25 -13.49
CA ALA A 180 10.71 -4.51 -13.89
C ALA A 180 10.83 -4.61 -15.42
N SER A 181 9.82 -4.14 -16.16
CA SER A 181 9.87 -4.08 -17.63
C SER A 181 10.94 -3.13 -18.15
N LYS A 182 11.11 -1.95 -17.53
CA LYS A 182 12.17 -1.01 -17.94
C LYS A 182 13.57 -1.55 -17.63
N VAL A 183 13.75 -2.17 -16.48
CA VAL A 183 15.03 -2.79 -16.06
C VAL A 183 15.37 -4.02 -16.90
N ARG A 184 14.37 -4.75 -17.41
CA ARG A 184 14.60 -5.79 -18.42
C ARG A 184 15.09 -5.21 -19.74
N ALA A 185 14.49 -4.13 -20.23
CA ALA A 185 14.84 -3.54 -21.51
C ALA A 185 16.29 -3.03 -21.59
N THR A 186 16.97 -2.86 -20.45
CA THR A 186 18.39 -2.50 -20.39
C THR A 186 19.33 -3.71 -20.36
N SER A 187 18.81 -4.93 -20.18
CA SER A 187 19.59 -6.17 -20.27
C SER A 187 19.13 -6.93 -21.51
N ASP A 188 20.01 -7.24 -22.45
CA ASP A 188 19.71 -7.85 -23.77
C ASP A 188 19.04 -9.25 -23.76
N SER A 189 18.39 -9.66 -22.67
CA SER A 189 17.68 -10.94 -22.54
C SER A 189 16.21 -10.84 -22.93
N ILE A 190 15.86 -11.55 -24.01
CA ILE A 190 14.53 -11.68 -24.63
C ILE A 190 13.65 -12.67 -23.84
N ALA A 191 13.51 -12.50 -22.52
CA ALA A 191 12.59 -13.32 -21.74
C ALA A 191 11.22 -12.64 -21.64
N SER A 192 10.24 -13.13 -22.40
CA SER A 192 8.84 -12.70 -22.29
C SER A 192 8.16 -13.40 -21.10
N GLY A 193 8.05 -12.71 -19.97
CA GLY A 193 7.32 -13.19 -18.79
C GLY A 193 7.50 -12.31 -17.55
N PRO A 194 6.67 -12.46 -16.50
CA PRO A 194 6.94 -11.86 -15.19
C PRO A 194 8.29 -12.36 -14.68
N LEU A 195 9.19 -11.46 -14.27
CA LEU A 195 10.41 -11.87 -13.60
C LEU A 195 10.05 -12.52 -12.27
N PRO A 196 10.59 -13.69 -11.92
CA PRO A 196 10.56 -14.17 -10.55
C PRO A 196 11.14 -13.09 -9.62
N ASP A 197 10.52 -12.88 -8.46
CA ASP A 197 10.97 -11.90 -7.46
C ASP A 197 12.47 -12.05 -7.12
N GLU A 198 13.00 -13.27 -7.21
CA GLU A 198 14.39 -13.65 -6.97
C GLU A 198 15.41 -12.95 -7.88
N ILE A 199 15.02 -12.53 -9.10
CA ILE A 199 15.94 -11.89 -10.07
C ILE A 199 15.77 -10.36 -10.07
N LEU A 200 14.62 -9.86 -9.63
CA LEU A 200 14.31 -8.43 -9.68
C LEU A 200 15.14 -7.63 -8.68
N MET A 201 15.20 -8.06 -7.41
CA MET A 201 15.92 -7.31 -6.37
C MET A 201 17.42 -7.15 -6.64
N PRO A 202 18.17 -8.21 -7.01
CA PRO A 202 19.59 -8.05 -7.36
C PRO A 202 19.82 -7.04 -8.48
N LYS A 203 18.95 -7.04 -9.50
CA LYS A 203 19.03 -6.07 -10.61
C LYS A 203 18.69 -4.65 -10.17
N LEU A 204 17.74 -4.45 -9.25
CA LEU A 204 17.40 -3.12 -8.74
C LEU A 204 18.53 -2.52 -7.90
N LEU A 205 19.20 -3.36 -7.09
CA LEU A 205 20.35 -2.95 -6.28
C LEU A 205 21.57 -2.60 -7.14
N SER A 206 21.72 -3.25 -8.30
CA SER A 206 22.83 -3.00 -9.23
C SER A 206 22.58 -1.85 -10.22
N LEU A 207 21.46 -1.13 -10.12
CA LEU A 207 21.19 0.02 -11.00
C LEU A 207 22.08 1.19 -10.62
N GLU A 208 22.70 1.82 -11.62
CA GLU A 208 23.44 3.07 -11.40
C GLU A 208 22.50 4.22 -10.99
N ASP A 209 22.98 5.08 -10.09
CA ASP A 209 22.28 6.29 -9.66
C ASP A 209 21.92 7.20 -10.84
N SER A 210 22.78 7.26 -11.86
CA SER A 210 22.57 8.01 -13.10
C SER A 210 21.35 7.51 -13.89
N TYR A 211 21.10 6.21 -13.86
CA TYR A 211 19.95 5.58 -14.50
C TYR A 211 18.69 5.81 -13.68
N VAL A 212 18.76 5.61 -12.36
CA VAL A 212 17.64 5.86 -11.45
C VAL A 212 17.20 7.32 -11.54
N ALA A 213 18.13 8.28 -11.59
CA ALA A 213 17.80 9.70 -11.70
C ALA A 213 17.00 10.05 -12.98
N ARG A 214 17.21 9.34 -14.09
CA ARG A 214 16.47 9.53 -15.35
C ARG A 214 15.09 8.89 -15.38
N LEU A 215 14.77 8.01 -14.43
CA LEU A 215 13.45 7.41 -14.36
C LEU A 215 12.38 8.48 -14.02
N PRO A 216 11.14 8.32 -14.52
CA PRO A 216 10.01 9.10 -14.05
C PRO A 216 9.89 9.04 -12.52
N TRP A 217 9.45 10.13 -11.91
CA TRP A 217 9.42 10.29 -10.45
C TRP A 217 8.75 9.09 -9.74
N TYR A 218 7.67 8.55 -10.30
CA TYR A 218 6.92 7.44 -9.71
C TYR A 218 7.69 6.11 -9.72
N LEU A 219 8.59 5.92 -10.69
CA LEU A 219 9.48 4.74 -10.73
C LEU A 219 10.68 4.93 -9.82
N ARG A 220 11.20 6.15 -9.69
CA ARG A 220 12.26 6.47 -8.71
C ARG A 220 11.79 6.19 -7.29
N VAL A 221 10.63 6.73 -6.92
CA VAL A 221 10.02 6.48 -5.61
C VAL A 221 9.78 4.98 -5.41
N MET A 222 9.28 4.26 -6.42
CA MET A 222 9.06 2.82 -6.31
C MET A 222 10.36 2.03 -6.11
N HIS A 223 11.42 2.36 -6.86
CA HIS A 223 12.75 1.77 -6.70
C HIS A 223 13.27 1.98 -5.26
N THR A 224 13.26 3.23 -4.78
CA THR A 224 13.70 3.55 -3.41
C THR A 224 12.91 2.79 -2.35
N LEU A 225 11.59 2.64 -2.52
CA LEU A 225 10.75 1.89 -1.58
C LEU A 225 11.09 0.40 -1.57
N LEU A 226 11.32 -0.21 -2.72
CA LEU A 226 11.65 -1.64 -2.83
C LEU A 226 13.03 -1.96 -2.22
N VAL A 227 14.03 -1.11 -2.51
CA VAL A 227 15.37 -1.26 -1.94
C VAL A 227 15.33 -1.16 -0.42
N ARG A 228 14.65 -0.14 0.14
CA ARG A 228 14.50 0.01 1.59
C ARG A 228 13.72 -1.15 2.24
N ASP A 229 12.62 -1.59 1.61
CA ASP A 229 11.83 -2.74 2.11
C ASP A 229 12.73 -4.00 2.20
N HIS A 230 13.63 -4.21 1.24
CA HIS A 230 14.57 -5.34 1.24
C HIS A 230 15.64 -5.22 2.34
N GLU A 231 16.31 -4.07 2.46
CA GLU A 231 17.32 -3.81 3.52
C GLU A 231 16.76 -4.04 4.94
N THR A 232 15.52 -3.63 5.18
CA THR A 232 14.86 -3.85 6.48
C THR A 232 14.47 -5.30 6.74
N SER A 233 14.24 -6.09 5.68
CA SER A 233 13.85 -7.50 5.80
C SER A 233 15.06 -8.41 6.03
N ASP A 234 16.22 -8.06 5.49
CA ASP A 234 17.49 -8.79 5.72
C ASP A 234 18.11 -8.50 7.10
N SER A 235 17.68 -7.41 7.75
CA SER A 235 18.16 -7.00 9.09
C SER A 235 17.35 -7.59 10.26
N SER A 236 16.34 -8.44 9.99
CA SER A 236 15.41 -9.01 10.99
C SER A 236 15.53 -10.53 11.07
#